data_AF-A0A849MGX1-F1
#
_entry.id   AF-A0A849MGX1-F1
#
_cell.length_a   1.000
_cell.length_b   1.000
_cell.length_c   1.000
_cell.angle_alpha   90.00
_cell.angle_beta   90.00
_cell.angle_gamma   90.00
#
_symmetry.space_group_name_H-M   'P 1'
#
loop_
_entity.id
_entity.type
_entity.pdbx_description
1 polymer ?
#
loop_
_entity_poly.entity_id
_entity_poly.type
_entity_poly.pdbx_seq_one_letter_code
_entity_poly.pdbx_strand_id
1 'polypeptide(L)' 'MNIWVCEFCDYIYDEAKGVPKEGIPAGTCWEDVPFNWNCPYCAAKKFAFKLIEQNQNRVNAVSMSILNP' A
#
# COMPACT_ATOMS: atom_id res chain seq x y z
N MET A 1 -7.65 -8.13 2.61
CA MET A 1 -6.19 -8.05 2.48
C MET A 1 -5.82 -6.58 2.51
N ASN A 2 -4.76 -6.22 3.23
CA ASN A 2 -4.43 -4.83 3.45
C ASN A 2 -3.49 -4.28 2.36
N ILE A 3 -3.59 -2.98 2.13
CA ILE A 3 -2.70 -2.25 1.23
C ILE A 3 -1.83 -1.32 2.06
N TRP A 4 -0.53 -1.29 1.78
CA TRP A 4 0.44 -0.47 2.47
C TRP A 4 1.15 0.45 1.48
N VAL A 5 1.44 1.69 1.87
CA VAL A 5 2.16 2.67 1.03
C VAL A 5 3.43 3.14 1.70
N CYS A 6 4.51 3.16 0.94
CA CYS A 6 5.76 3.76 1.36
C CYS A 6 5.62 5.28 1.40
N GLU A 7 5.85 5.90 2.55
CA GLU A 7 5.72 7.36 2.74
C GLU A 7 6.78 8.19 1.99
N PHE A 8 7.84 7.55 1.48
CA PHE A 8 8.93 8.24 0.79
C PHE A 8 8.81 8.27 -0.73
N CYS A 9 8.11 7.31 -1.33
CA CYS A 9 8.09 7.14 -2.79
C CYS A 9 6.74 6.68 -3.34
N ASP A 10 5.71 6.62 -2.50
CA ASP A 10 4.35 6.19 -2.85
C ASP A 10 4.25 4.78 -3.44
N TYR A 11 5.28 3.94 -3.25
CA TYR A 11 5.20 2.53 -3.62
C TYR A 11 4.11 1.81 -2.82
N ILE A 12 3.26 1.07 -3.53
CA ILE A 12 2.15 0.32 -2.95
C ILE A 12 2.55 -1.15 -2.80
N TYR A 13 2.58 -1.62 -1.55
CA TYR A 13 2.62 -3.03 -1.21
C TYR A 13 1.21 -3.56 -0.99
N ASP A 14 0.79 -4.48 -1.86
CA ASP A 14 -0.49 -5.17 -1.79
C ASP A 14 -0.24 -6.58 -1.23
N GLU A 15 -0.71 -6.86 -0.01
CA GLU A 15 -0.57 -8.17 0.64
C GLU A 15 -1.13 -9.30 -0.24
N ALA A 16 -2.14 -9.04 -1.08
CA ALA A 16 -2.72 -10.06 -1.95
C ALA A 16 -1.78 -10.44 -3.10
N LYS A 17 -0.89 -9.51 -3.49
CA LYS A 17 0.11 -9.72 -4.56
C LYS A 17 1.47 -10.11 -4.01
N GLY A 18 1.81 -9.64 -2.81
CA GLY A 18 3.17 -9.73 -2.27
C GLY A 18 4.20 -9.07 -3.20
N VAL A 19 5.45 -9.52 -3.11
CA VAL A 19 6.52 -9.18 -4.05
C VAL A 19 7.34 -10.44 -4.38
N PRO A 20 6.83 -11.36 -5.23
CA PRO A 20 7.48 -12.66 -5.42
C PRO A 20 8.90 -12.57 -5.96
N LYS A 21 9.21 -11.52 -6.73
CA LYS A 21 10.57 -11.25 -7.25
C LYS A 21 11.60 -10.99 -6.15
N GLU A 22 11.15 -10.47 -5.01
CA GLU A 22 11.97 -10.16 -3.82
C GLU A 22 11.84 -11.26 -2.75
N GLY A 23 11.20 -12.39 -3.08
CA GLY A 23 10.99 -13.50 -2.14
C GLY A 23 9.83 -13.32 -1.17
N ILE A 24 8.91 -12.39 -1.42
CA ILE A 24 7.67 -12.22 -0.64
C ILE A 24 6.50 -12.80 -1.45
N PRO A 25 5.97 -13.98 -1.13
CA PRO A 25 4.85 -14.59 -1.86
C PRO A 25 3.58 -13.74 -1.85
N ALA A 26 2.68 -14.02 -2.79
CA ALA A 26 1.32 -13.49 -2.76
C ALA A 26 0.57 -14.00 -1.53
N GLY A 27 -0.21 -13.14 -0.88
CA GLY A 27 -0.93 -13.46 0.35
C GLY A 27 -0.11 -13.33 1.63
N THR A 28 1.14 -12.87 1.56
CA THR A 28 1.93 -12.56 2.77
C THR A 28 1.33 -11.34 3.47
N CYS A 29 0.94 -11.52 4.74
CA CYS A 29 0.50 -10.43 5.59
C CYS A 29 1.67 -9.49 5.90
N TRP A 30 1.40 -8.21 6.14
CA TRP A 30 2.45 -7.26 6.47
C TRP A 30 3.26 -7.64 7.71
N GLU A 31 2.64 -8.25 8.71
CA GLU A 31 3.32 -8.75 9.90
C GLU A 31 4.41 -9.77 9.56
N ASP A 32 4.17 -10.61 8.56
CA ASP A 32 5.08 -11.66 8.11
C ASP A 32 6.18 -11.16 7.15
N VAL A 33 6.08 -9.92 6.64
CA VAL A 33 7.14 -9.34 5.82
C VAL A 33 8.44 -9.22 6.64
N PRO A 34 9.59 -9.72 6.15
CA PRO A 34 10.85 -9.66 6.89
C PRO A 34 11.23 -8.23 7.30
N PHE A 35 11.74 -8.04 8.52
CA PHE A 35 12.15 -6.70 9.00
C PHE A 35 13.30 -6.10 8.20
N ASN A 36 14.16 -6.94 7.65
CA ASN A 36 15.27 -6.54 6.79
C ASN A 36 14.84 -6.22 5.35
N TRP A 37 13.58 -6.49 4.97
CA TRP A 37 13.06 -6.12 3.66
C TRP A 37 13.01 -4.61 3.51
N ASN A 38 13.30 -4.18 2.28
CA ASN A 38 13.39 -2.78 1.91
C ASN A 38 12.48 -2.51 0.71
N CYS A 39 11.89 -1.31 0.66
CA CYS A 39 11.11 -0.87 -0.49
C CYS A 39 11.95 -1.03 -1.77
N PRO A 40 11.46 -1.72 -2.82
CA PRO A 40 12.24 -2.00 -4.02
C PRO A 40 12.52 -0.74 -4.87
N TYR A 41 11.81 0.36 -4.60
CA TYR A 41 11.96 1.62 -5.35
C TYR A 41 12.92 2.61 -4.68
N CYS A 42 12.87 2.73 -3.35
CA CYS A 42 13.62 3.77 -2.63
C CYS A 42 14.51 3.24 -1.50
N ALA A 43 14.57 1.92 -1.31
CA ALA A 43 15.29 1.26 -0.23
C ALA A 43 14.89 1.68 1.20
N ALA A 44 13.74 2.34 1.38
CA ALA A 44 13.19 2.62 2.71
C ALA A 44 12.91 1.31 3.46
N LYS A 45 12.98 1.34 4.79
CA LYS A 45 12.76 0.18 5.67
C LYS A 45 11.26 -0.08 5.85
N LYS A 46 10.90 -1.28 6.32
CA LYS A 46 9.52 -1.69 6.62
C LYS A 46 8.75 -0.64 7.44
N PHE A 47 9.35 -0.01 8.45
CA PHE A 47 8.67 0.98 9.29
C PHE A 47 8.20 2.25 8.55
N ALA A 48 8.66 2.50 7.33
CA ALA A 48 8.29 3.65 6.51
C ALA A 48 6.98 3.46 5.72
N PHE A 49 6.28 2.35 5.93
CA PHE A 49 5.03 2.05 5.24
C PHE A 49 3.84 2.31 6.16
N LYS A 50 2.78 2.90 5.59
CA LYS A 50 1.49 3.13 6.25
C LYS A 50 0.39 2.31 5.62
N LEU A 51 -0.51 1.78 6.46
CA LEU A 51 -1.72 1.10 6.03
C LEU A 51 -2.65 2.10 5.32
N ILE A 52 -3.08 1.78 4.11
CA ILE A 52 -4.03 2.57 3.31
C ILE A 52 -5.49 2.31 3.70
N GLU A 53 -5.85 1.13 4.24
CA GLU A 53 -7.28 0.82 4.39
C GLU A 53 -7.72 0.11 5.67
N GLN A 54 -8.61 0.79 6.40
CA GLN A 54 -9.95 0.31 6.76
C GLN A 54 -10.93 1.51 6.60
N ASN A 55 -11.73 1.54 5.54
CA ASN A 55 -12.92 2.40 5.36
C ASN A 55 -12.69 3.91 5.02
N GLN A 56 -12.42 4.23 3.76
CA GLN A 56 -12.65 5.57 3.18
C GLN A 56 -13.78 5.55 2.14
N ASN A 57 -15.00 5.25 2.59
CA ASN A 57 -16.23 5.54 1.86
C ASN A 57 -16.54 7.06 1.79
N ARG A 58 -15.53 7.90 1.51
CA ARG A 58 -15.63 9.38 1.43
C ARG A 58 -15.19 9.99 0.11
N VAL A 59 -14.77 9.19 -0.87
CA VAL A 59 -14.45 9.72 -2.22
C VAL A 59 -15.68 9.88 -3.13
N ASN A 60 -16.84 9.31 -2.77
CA ASN A 60 -18.09 9.47 -3.53
C ASN A 60 -18.78 10.85 -3.34
N ALA A 61 -18.20 11.79 -2.58
CA ALA A 61 -18.80 13.11 -2.35
C ALA A 61 -18.20 14.24 -3.19
N VAL A 62 -17.15 14.01 -3.98
CA VAL A 62 -16.44 15.09 -4.72
C VAL A 62 -16.75 15.12 -6.22
N SER A 63 -17.51 14.14 -6.75
CA SER A 63 -17.79 14.01 -8.19
C SER A 63 -19.24 14.30 -8.59
N MET A 64 -19.92 15.25 -7.94
CA MET A 64 -21.26 15.68 -8.37
C MET A 64 -21.56 17.16 -8.03
N SER A 65 -20.64 18.06 -8.37
CA SER A 65 -20.92 19.51 -8.30
C SER A 65 -20.28 20.33 -9.44
N ILE A 66 -19.76 19.65 -10.46
CA ILE A 66 -19.30 20.27 -11.70
C ILE A 66 -20.10 19.56 -12.78
N LEU A 67 -20.93 20.29 -13.54
CA LEU A 67 -22.16 19.87 -14.25
C LEU A 67 -23.37 19.93 -13.29
N ASN A 68 -24.28 20.91 -13.31
CA ASN A 68 -24.80 21.81 -14.35
C ASN A 68 -25.84 22.74 -13.64
N PRO A 69 -26.30 23.88 -14.19
CA PRO A 69 -25.93 24.59 -15.42
C PRO A 69 -25.17 25.90 -15.21
#